data_AF-A0A3M1J260-F1
#
_entry.id   AF-A0A3M1J260-F1
#
_cell.length_a   1.000
_cell.length_b   1.000
_cell.length_c   1.000
_cell.angle_alpha   90.00
_cell.angle_beta   90.00
_cell.angle_gamma   90.00
#
_symmetry.space_group_name_H-M   'P 1'
#
loop_
_entity.id
_entity.type
_entity.pdbx_description
1 polymer ?
#
loop_
_entity_poly.entity_id
_entity_poly.type
_entity_poly.pdbx_seq_one_letter_code
_entity_poly.pdbx_strand_id
1 'polypeptide(L)'
;NYNLIPGVVYTWPEVAGVGQTEDQLKEAGVPFKVGKFPFKALGRARASMDTDGMVKVLAHADTDEILGVHMVGPRTADIIAEAVALMEFRASAEDAARMSHAHPTYTEALKEAALAATGNRALHI
;
A
#
# COMPACT_ATOMS: atom_id res chain seq x y z
N ASN A 1 -18.35 -5.58 -6.67
CA ASN A 1 -17.00 -5.92 -7.15
C ASN A 1 -16.32 -6.79 -6.08
N TYR A 2 -16.21 -8.12 -6.26
CA TYR A 2 -15.63 -9.01 -5.24
C TYR A 2 -14.11 -8.82 -5.07
N ASN A 3 -13.41 -8.35 -6.10
CA ASN A 3 -11.96 -8.10 -6.06
C ASN A 3 -11.57 -7.00 -5.05
N LEU A 4 -12.53 -6.13 -4.70
CA LEU A 4 -12.32 -4.97 -3.82
C LEU A 4 -12.90 -5.16 -2.41
N ILE A 5 -13.23 -6.39 -2.02
CA ILE A 5 -13.57 -6.71 -0.63
C ILE A 5 -12.25 -6.92 0.13
N PRO A 6 -11.90 -6.06 1.12
CA PRO A 6 -10.66 -6.22 1.87
C PRO A 6 -10.74 -7.40 2.85
N GLY A 7 -9.61 -8.06 3.07
CA GLY A 7 -9.40 -9.01 4.16
C GLY A 7 -8.55 -8.39 5.26
N VAL A 8 -8.90 -8.62 6.52
CA VAL A 8 -8.20 -8.05 7.69
C VAL A 8 -7.96 -9.13 8.76
N VAL A 9 -6.78 -9.11 9.37
CA VAL A 9 -6.40 -9.92 10.53
C VAL A 9 -6.01 -8.97 11.68
N TYR A 10 -6.71 -9.07 12.80
CA TYR A 10 -6.62 -8.15 13.94
C TYR A 10 -5.56 -8.57 14.99
N THR A 11 -4.37 -8.97 14.53
CA THR A 11 -3.18 -9.12 15.40
C THR A 11 -2.56 -7.76 15.71
N TRP A 12 -1.49 -7.72 16.51
CA TRP A 12 -0.63 -6.54 16.62
C TRP A 12 0.82 -6.91 16.24
N PRO A 13 1.36 -6.42 15.11
CA PRO A 13 0.69 -5.54 14.15
C PRO A 13 -0.46 -6.23 13.40
N GLU A 14 -1.38 -5.43 12.89
CA GLU A 14 -2.50 -5.88 12.06
C GLU A 14 -2.00 -6.28 10.67
N VAL A 15 -2.82 -7.06 9.95
CA VAL A 15 -2.62 -7.35 8.53
C VAL A 15 -3.88 -6.96 7.78
N ALA A 16 -3.73 -6.25 6.66
CA ALA A 16 -4.86 -5.94 5.78
C ALA A 16 -4.44 -6.01 4.30
N GLY A 17 -5.35 -6.46 3.44
CA GLY A 17 -5.08 -6.56 2.00
C GLY A 17 -6.34 -6.43 1.15
N VAL A 18 -6.19 -5.88 -0.04
CA VAL A 18 -7.25 -5.75 -1.05
C VAL A 18 -6.66 -5.91 -2.45
N GLY A 19 -7.45 -6.43 -3.39
CA GLY A 19 -7.01 -6.65 -4.76
C GLY A 19 -6.21 -7.94 -4.96
N GLN A 20 -5.49 -8.01 -6.07
CA GLN A 20 -4.73 -9.19 -6.46
C GLN A 20 -3.44 -9.32 -5.64
N THR A 21 -3.07 -10.56 -5.31
CA THR A 21 -1.77 -10.87 -4.72
C THR A 21 -0.69 -10.92 -5.81
N GLU A 22 0.58 -10.85 -5.40
CA GLU A 22 1.70 -10.98 -6.33
C GLU A 22 1.70 -12.35 -7.03
N ASP A 23 1.32 -13.41 -6.33
CA ASP A 23 1.27 -14.76 -6.88
C ASP A 23 0.14 -14.90 -7.91
N GLN A 24 -1.03 -14.30 -7.65
CA GLN A 24 -2.13 -14.25 -8.62
C GLN A 24 -1.73 -13.51 -9.90
N LEU A 25 -1.01 -12.39 -9.78
CA LEU A 25 -0.53 -11.64 -10.95
C LEU A 25 0.51 -12.43 -11.76
N LYS A 26 1.43 -13.14 -11.07
CA LYS A 26 2.41 -14.01 -11.72
C LYS A 26 1.74 -15.17 -12.44
N GLU A 27 0.78 -15.85 -11.79
CA GLU A 27 0.02 -16.96 -12.37
C GLU A 27 -0.78 -16.52 -13.59
N ALA A 28 -1.37 -15.32 -13.54
CA ALA A 28 -2.12 -14.74 -14.65
C ALA A 28 -1.24 -14.13 -15.76
N GLY A 29 0.08 -14.08 -15.59
CA GLY A 29 1.00 -13.45 -16.54
C GLY A 29 0.80 -11.94 -16.71
N VAL A 30 0.21 -11.26 -15.72
CA VAL A 30 -0.02 -9.82 -15.76
C VAL A 30 1.29 -9.09 -15.44
N PRO A 31 1.75 -8.13 -16.26
CA PRO A 31 2.96 -7.38 -15.96
C PRO A 31 2.69 -6.35 -14.86
N PHE A 32 3.48 -6.37 -13.79
CA PHE A 32 3.32 -5.47 -12.65
C PHE A 32 4.65 -4.97 -12.09
N LYS A 33 4.61 -3.79 -11.47
CA LYS A 33 5.64 -3.17 -10.64
C LYS A 33 5.29 -3.35 -9.17
N VAL A 34 6.32 -3.31 -8.33
CA VAL A 34 6.18 -3.48 -6.88
C VAL A 34 6.80 -2.29 -6.17
N GLY A 35 6.03 -1.63 -5.32
CA GLY A 35 6.53 -0.65 -4.35
C GLY A 35 6.38 -1.19 -2.94
N LYS A 36 7.38 -0.95 -2.09
CA LYS A 36 7.36 -1.35 -0.67
C LYS A 36 7.90 -0.21 0.18
N PHE A 37 7.30 0.02 1.33
CA PHE A 37 7.80 0.97 2.31
C PHE A 37 7.65 0.44 3.74
N PRO A 38 8.72 0.42 4.56
CA PRO A 38 8.69 -0.17 5.90
C PRO A 38 8.19 0.84 6.96
N PHE A 39 7.38 0.38 7.92
CA PHE A 39 6.83 1.25 8.97
C PHE A 39 7.93 1.87 9.86
N LYS A 40 9.04 1.16 10.11
CA LYS A 40 10.19 1.68 10.89
C LYS A 40 10.80 2.99 10.38
N ALA A 41 10.56 3.34 9.11
CA ALA A 41 11.02 4.60 8.52
C ALA A 41 10.11 5.79 8.88
N LEU A 42 8.85 5.55 9.29
CA LEU A 42 7.93 6.62 9.67
C LEU A 42 8.25 7.22 11.04
N GLY A 43 8.25 8.55 11.10
CA GLY A 43 8.30 9.28 12.38
C GLY A 43 7.16 8.91 13.31
N ARG A 44 5.94 8.70 12.76
CA ARG A 44 4.77 8.28 13.55
C ARG A 44 4.97 6.92 14.23
N ALA A 45 5.52 5.93 13.50
CA ALA A 45 5.81 4.60 14.03
C ALA A 45 6.92 4.63 15.08
N ARG A 46 7.98 5.41 14.86
CA ARG A 46 9.03 5.63 15.86
C ARG A 46 8.48 6.25 17.15
N ALA A 47 7.57 7.23 17.03
CA ALA A 47 6.98 7.89 18.18
C ALA A 47 6.06 6.97 19.02
N SER A 48 5.42 5.97 18.40
CA SER A 48 4.55 5.02 19.12
C SER A 48 5.23 3.71 19.49
N MET A 49 6.45 3.48 19.01
CA MET A 49 7.18 2.19 19.06
C MET A 49 6.57 1.06 18.22
N ASP A 50 5.54 1.34 17.40
CA ASP A 50 4.92 0.36 16.51
C ASP A 50 5.64 0.32 15.15
N THR A 51 6.86 -0.20 15.14
CA THR A 51 7.75 -0.13 13.96
C THR A 51 7.69 -1.32 13.02
N ASP A 52 6.97 -2.38 13.40
CA ASP A 52 6.94 -3.63 12.66
C ASP A 52 6.07 -3.52 11.40
N GLY A 53 6.53 -4.20 10.34
CA GLY A 53 5.79 -4.38 9.10
C GLY A 53 6.13 -3.40 7.97
N MET A 54 5.31 -3.43 6.93
CA MET A 54 5.45 -2.65 5.70
C MET A 54 4.12 -2.49 4.96
N VAL A 55 4.05 -1.50 4.08
CA VAL A 55 3.04 -1.39 3.03
C VAL A 55 3.64 -1.84 1.70
N LYS A 56 2.88 -2.60 0.91
CA LYS A 56 3.23 -3.06 -0.42
C LYS A 56 2.13 -2.68 -1.42
N VAL A 57 2.52 -2.01 -2.50
CA VAL A 57 1.63 -1.63 -3.62
C VAL A 57 2.07 -2.40 -4.87
N LEU A 58 1.10 -3.01 -5.55
CA LEU A 58 1.25 -3.65 -6.85
C LEU A 58 0.55 -2.77 -7.89
N ALA A 59 1.27 -2.37 -8.94
CA ALA A 59 0.73 -1.51 -10.00
C ALA A 59 1.01 -2.13 -11.37
N HIS A 60 0.11 -1.99 -12.33
CA HIS A 60 0.31 -2.49 -13.70
C HIS A 60 1.55 -1.83 -14.31
N ALA A 61 2.38 -2.59 -15.03
CA ALA A 61 3.65 -2.07 -15.54
C ALA A 61 3.47 -0.94 -16.56
N ASP A 62 2.46 -1.08 -17.44
CA ASP A 62 2.25 -0.14 -18.55
C ASP A 62 1.31 1.03 -18.22
N THR A 63 0.32 0.83 -17.34
CA THR A 63 -0.73 1.83 -17.06
C THR A 63 -0.60 2.47 -15.69
N ASP A 64 0.27 1.94 -14.83
CA ASP A 64 0.43 2.35 -13.43
C ASP A 64 -0.81 2.14 -12.53
N GLU A 65 -1.90 1.57 -13.06
CA GLU A 65 -3.12 1.25 -12.30
C GLU A 65 -2.82 0.33 -11.12
N ILE A 66 -3.32 0.65 -9.92
CA ILE A 66 -3.13 -0.19 -8.74
C ILE A 66 -3.91 -1.49 -8.89
N LEU A 67 -3.21 -2.62 -8.81
CA LEU A 67 -3.76 -3.97 -8.93
C LEU A 67 -4.00 -4.65 -7.58
N GLY A 68 -3.30 -4.19 -6.54
CA GLY A 68 -3.49 -4.68 -5.18
C GLY A 68 -2.61 -3.95 -4.17
N VAL A 69 -3.09 -3.87 -2.94
CA VAL A 69 -2.38 -3.25 -1.82
C VAL A 69 -2.44 -4.17 -0.62
N HIS A 70 -1.27 -4.43 -0.03
CA HIS A 70 -1.08 -5.39 1.05
C HIS A 70 -0.24 -4.78 2.16
N MET A 71 -0.69 -4.90 3.39
CA MET A 71 -0.13 -4.18 4.54
C MET A 71 0.03 -5.11 5.73
N VAL A 72 1.13 -4.94 6.46
CA VAL A 72 1.32 -5.43 7.82
C VAL A 72 1.82 -4.25 8.62
N GLY A 73 1.17 -3.87 9.71
CA GLY A 73 1.57 -2.69 10.50
C GLY A 73 0.47 -2.13 11.40
N PRO A 74 0.77 -1.06 12.13
CA PRO A 74 -0.20 -0.40 13.01
C PRO A 74 -1.35 0.23 12.22
N ARG A 75 -2.59 -0.02 12.68
CA ARG A 75 -3.83 0.53 12.11
C ARG A 75 -4.09 0.20 10.63
N THR A 76 -3.52 -0.89 10.13
CA THR A 76 -3.75 -1.30 8.74
C THR A 76 -5.20 -1.71 8.48
N ALA A 77 -5.95 -2.11 9.51
CA ALA A 77 -7.39 -2.36 9.43
C ALA A 77 -8.20 -1.13 9.00
N ASP A 78 -7.74 0.08 9.34
CA ASP A 78 -8.36 1.35 8.92
C ASP A 78 -7.74 1.89 7.63
N ILE A 79 -6.41 1.82 7.49
CA ILE A 79 -5.68 2.33 6.32
C ILE A 79 -6.13 1.61 5.04
N ILE A 80 -6.52 0.33 5.11
CA ILE A 80 -6.97 -0.43 3.94
C ILE A 80 -8.18 0.19 3.24
N ALA A 81 -9.00 0.99 3.94
CA ALA A 81 -10.13 1.70 3.33
C ALA A 81 -9.66 2.72 2.27
N GLU A 82 -8.50 3.34 2.46
CA GLU A 82 -7.89 4.23 1.46
C GLU A 82 -7.54 3.47 0.18
N ALA A 83 -6.91 2.29 0.32
CA ALA A 83 -6.57 1.44 -0.80
C ALA A 83 -7.83 0.94 -1.55
N VAL A 84 -8.88 0.55 -0.83
CA VAL A 84 -10.18 0.17 -1.42
C VAL A 84 -10.74 1.32 -2.26
N ALA A 85 -10.76 2.54 -1.71
CA ALA A 85 -11.27 3.71 -2.42
C ALA A 85 -10.44 4.04 -3.68
N LEU A 86 -9.10 4.02 -3.57
CA LEU A 86 -8.19 4.23 -4.70
C LEU A 86 -8.46 3.22 -5.83
N MET A 87 -8.58 1.94 -5.49
CA MET A 87 -8.82 0.90 -6.48
C MET A 87 -10.24 0.95 -7.09
N GLU A 88 -11.26 1.35 -6.33
CA GLU A 88 -12.62 1.53 -6.85
C GLU A 88 -12.66 2.60 -7.95
N PHE A 89 -11.86 3.66 -7.81
CA PHE A 89 -11.69 4.71 -8.81
C PHE A 89 -10.57 4.44 -9.83
N ARG A 90 -10.01 3.21 -9.85
CA ARG A 90 -8.93 2.80 -10.77
C ARG A 90 -7.71 3.72 -10.73
N ALA A 91 -7.39 4.24 -9.55
CA ALA A 91 -6.26 5.13 -9.35
C ALA A 91 -4.94 4.44 -9.73
N SER A 92 -4.04 5.22 -10.30
CA SER A 92 -2.66 4.82 -10.50
C SER A 92 -1.85 4.91 -9.21
N ALA A 93 -0.69 4.26 -9.17
CA ALA A 93 0.28 4.49 -8.10
C ALA A 93 0.76 5.95 -8.09
N GLU A 94 0.84 6.63 -9.23
CA GLU A 94 1.12 8.06 -9.31
C GLU A 94 0.05 8.91 -8.61
N ASP A 95 -1.23 8.60 -8.78
CA ASP A 95 -2.33 9.32 -8.13
C ASP A 95 -2.19 9.26 -6.61
N ALA A 96 -2.04 8.04 -6.06
CA ALA A 96 -1.82 7.82 -4.63
C ALA A 96 -0.54 8.52 -4.14
N ALA A 97 0.54 8.47 -4.92
CA ALA A 97 1.80 9.11 -4.59
C ALA A 97 1.71 10.65 -4.55
N ARG A 98 0.83 11.26 -5.34
CA ARG A 98 0.65 12.73 -5.41
C ARG A 98 -0.35 13.27 -4.40
N MET A 99 -1.24 12.44 -3.87
CA MET A 99 -2.17 12.83 -2.82
C MET A 99 -1.45 13.38 -1.58
N SER A 100 -2.03 14.42 -0.99
CA SER A 100 -1.59 14.91 0.32
C SER A 100 -1.94 13.88 1.38
N HIS A 101 -0.92 13.43 2.10
CA HIS A 101 -1.08 12.60 3.30
C HIS A 101 -0.65 13.46 4.48
N ALA A 102 -1.45 13.49 5.54
CA ALA A 102 -1.12 14.27 6.72
C ALA A 102 0.19 13.78 7.36
N HIS A 103 0.96 14.71 7.92
CA HIS A 103 2.21 14.39 8.63
C HIS A 103 2.12 14.78 10.11
N PRO A 104 2.52 13.93 11.07
CA PRO A 104 2.95 12.54 10.91
C PRO A 104 1.78 11.54 11.05
N THR A 105 1.60 10.63 10.09
CA THR A 105 0.59 9.54 10.15
C THR A 105 1.15 8.19 9.64
N TYR A 106 0.43 7.10 9.91
CA TYR A 106 0.77 5.77 9.36
C TYR A 106 0.45 5.66 7.86
N THR A 107 -0.52 6.43 7.36
CA THR A 107 -0.91 6.44 5.94
C THR A 107 0.22 6.94 5.04
N GLU A 108 1.19 7.70 5.56
CA GLU A 108 2.38 8.10 4.80
C GLU A 108 3.15 6.89 4.23
N ALA A 109 3.08 5.70 4.84
CA ALA A 109 3.68 4.49 4.28
C ALA A 109 3.01 4.06 2.96
N LEU A 110 1.70 4.29 2.78
CA LEU A 110 1.01 4.01 1.52
C LEU A 110 1.51 4.97 0.42
N LYS A 111 1.61 6.27 0.72
CA LYS A 111 2.18 7.28 -0.18
C LYS A 111 3.59 6.89 -0.65
N GLU A 112 4.45 6.51 0.27
CA GLU A 112 5.84 6.15 -0.04
C GLU A 112 5.94 4.82 -0.79
N ALA A 113 5.10 3.83 -0.46
CA ALA A 113 5.01 2.59 -1.23
C ALA A 113 4.50 2.86 -2.66
N ALA A 114 3.57 3.79 -2.83
CA ALA A 114 3.09 4.22 -4.14
C ALA A 114 4.19 4.97 -4.94
N LEU A 115 4.96 5.87 -4.29
CA LEU A 115 6.15 6.51 -4.87
C LEU A 115 7.20 5.48 -5.34
N ALA A 116 7.40 4.42 -4.57
CA ALA A 116 8.27 3.31 -4.95
C ALA A 116 7.71 2.53 -6.15
N ALA A 117 6.40 2.23 -6.18
CA ALA A 117 5.77 1.47 -7.26
C ALA A 117 5.74 2.23 -8.60
N THR A 118 5.39 3.53 -8.57
CA THR A 118 5.20 4.31 -9.80
C THR A 118 6.52 4.58 -10.53
N GLY A 119 7.61 4.86 -9.80
CA GLY A 119 8.89 5.23 -10.42
C GLY A 119 10.12 5.09 -9.53
N ASN A 120 10.10 4.22 -8.52
CA ASN A 120 11.20 3.98 -7.59
C ASN A 120 11.78 5.28 -6.98
N ARG A 121 10.89 6.18 -6.56
CA ARG A 121 11.21 7.56 -6.15
C ARG A 121 10.65 7.92 -4.77
N ALA A 122 10.64 6.95 -3.86
CA ALA A 122 10.34 7.17 -2.45
C ALA A 122 11.36 8.14 -1.83
N LEU A 123 10.92 8.95 -0.87
CA LEU A 123 11.69 10.08 -0.33
C LEU A 123 12.33 9.78 1.03
N HIS A 124 11.70 8.90 1.82
CA HIS A 124 11.98 8.76 3.25
C HIS A 124 12.50 7.37 3.65
N ILE A 125 13.23 6.69 2.76
CA ILE A 125 13.75 5.33 3.00
C ILE A 125 15.03 5.31 3.83
#